data_AF-A0A924GRC6-F1
#
_entry.id   AF-A0A924GRC6-F1
#
_cell.length_a   1.000
_cell.length_b   1.000
_cell.length_c   1.000
_cell.angle_alpha   90.00
_cell.angle_beta   90.00
_cell.angle_gamma   90.00
#
_symmetry.space_group_name_H-M   'P 1'
#
loop_
_entity.id
_entity.type
_entity.pdbx_description
1 polymer ?
#
loop_
_entity_poly.entity_id
_entity_poly.type
_entity_poly.pdbx_seq_one_letter_code
_entity_poly.pdbx_strand_id
1 'polypeptide(L)' 'REYLRIIYGADYTDAATLDRLRKRNVGQKRSMALREYALGLEAVRRAVAGDPVWRIHQCVFGVLAMESEPVDPRL' A
#
# COMPACT_ATOMS: atom_id res chain seq x y z
N ARG A 1 20.42 0.95 1.71
CA ARG A 1 20.78 2.38 1.60
C ARG A 1 20.86 2.80 0.13
N GLU A 2 21.63 2.10 -0.71
CA GLU A 2 21.72 2.37 -2.16
C GLU A 2 20.40 2.21 -2.93
N TYR A 3 19.59 1.17 -2.66
CA TYR A 3 18.29 0.99 -3.32
C TYR A 3 17.35 2.20 -3.16
N LEU A 4 17.36 2.83 -1.98
CA LEU A 4 16.49 3.98 -1.71
C LEU A 4 16.93 5.24 -2.46
N ARG A 5 18.16 5.31 -3.01
CA ARG A 5 18.56 6.39 -3.92
C ARG A 5 17.79 6.34 -5.25
N ILE A 6 17.35 5.14 -5.68
CA ILE A 6 16.52 4.98 -6.86
C ILE A 6 15.15 5.66 -6.65
N ILE A 7 14.61 5.55 -5.43
CA ILE A 7 13.26 6.05 -5.09
C ILE A 7 13.27 7.52 -4.64
N TYR A 8 14.30 7.93 -3.89
CA TYR A 8 14.35 9.23 -3.24
C TYR A 8 15.36 10.21 -3.84
N GLY A 9 16.18 9.80 -4.81
CA GLY A 9 17.23 10.62 -5.42
C GLY A 9 18.64 10.31 -4.91
N ALA A 10 19.65 10.75 -5.66
CA ALA A 10 21.06 10.50 -5.36
C ALA A 10 21.50 11.08 -4.00
N ASP A 11 20.89 12.18 -3.58
CA ASP A 11 21.10 12.91 -2.32
C ASP A 11 20.39 12.26 -1.11
N TYR A 12 19.72 11.11 -1.28
CA TYR A 12 18.98 10.43 -0.21
C TYR A 12 19.79 10.24 1.08
N THR A 13 21.11 10.09 0.97
CA THR A 13 22.00 9.85 2.11
C THR A 13 22.43 11.10 2.86
N ASP A 14 22.10 12.28 2.35
CA ASP A 14 22.49 13.56 2.92
C ASP A 14 21.71 13.82 4.22
N ALA A 15 22.38 14.37 5.23
CA ALA A 15 21.82 14.52 6.57
C ALA A 15 20.52 15.35 6.57
N ALA A 16 20.47 16.43 5.78
CA ALA A 16 19.29 17.28 5.64
C ALA A 16 18.12 16.54 4.97
N THR A 17 18.39 15.76 3.91
CA THR A 17 17.38 14.95 3.21
C THR A 17 16.81 13.87 4.14
N LEU A 18 17.66 13.18 4.91
CA LEU A 18 17.24 12.19 5.89
C LEU A 18 16.40 12.79 7.03
N ASP A 19 16.76 13.95 7.56
CA ASP A 19 15.99 14.60 8.64
C ASP A 19 14.57 14.96 8.18
N ARG A 20 14.44 15.48 6.96
CA ARG A 20 13.13 15.77 6.35
C ARG A 20 12.32 14.49 6.13
N LEU A 21 12.94 13.44 5.56
CA LEU A 21 12.23 12.19 5.24
C LEU A 21 11.77 11.42 6.48
N ARG A 22 12.47 11.54 7.62
CA ARG A 22 12.03 10.95 8.89
C ARG A 22 10.70 11.52 9.40
N LYS A 23 10.37 12.75 9.03
CA LYS A 23 9.14 13.45 9.46
C LYS A 23 7.94 13.19 8.54
N ARG A 24 8.08 12.36 7.51
CA ARG A 24 7.00 12.09 6.55
C ARG A 24 5.85 11.30 7.19
N ASN A 25 4.64 11.54 6.72
CA ASN A 25 3.46 10.80 7.18
C ASN A 25 3.39 9.41 6.52
N VAL A 26 3.57 8.36 7.32
CA VAL A 26 3.42 6.95 6.89
C VAL A 26 2.10 6.32 7.34
N GLY A 27 1.29 7.05 8.12
CA GLY A 27 0.07 6.52 8.73
C GLY A 27 -1.00 6.16 7.71
N GLN A 28 -1.21 7.02 6.71
CA GLN A 28 -2.20 6.79 5.65
C GLN A 28 -1.88 5.52 4.84
N LYS A 29 -0.62 5.35 4.38
CA LYS A 29 -0.18 4.15 3.64
C LYS A 29 -0.35 2.88 4.47
N ARG A 30 -0.02 2.91 5.77
CA ARG A 30 -0.22 1.78 6.68
C ARG A 30 -1.70 1.41 6.85
N SER A 31 -2.57 2.42 7.03
CA SER A 31 -4.01 2.20 7.14
C SER A 31 -4.61 1.61 5.86
N MET A 32 -4.16 2.05 4.69
CA MET A 32 -4.56 1.49 3.40
C MET A 32 -4.11 0.04 3.27
N ALA A 33 -2.83 -0.24 3.52
CA ALA A 33 -2.28 -1.59 3.46
C ALA A 33 -3.04 -2.59 4.35
N LEU A 34 -3.48 -2.17 5.55
CA LEU A 34 -4.28 -3.02 6.44
C LEU A 34 -5.67 -3.34 5.86
N ARG A 35 -6.32 -2.35 5.24
CA ARG A 35 -7.64 -2.54 4.61
C ARG A 35 -7.55 -3.41 3.35
N GLU A 36 -6.54 -3.16 2.51
CA GLU A 36 -6.23 -3.99 1.34
C GLU A 36 -5.97 -5.43 1.74
N TYR A 37 -5.14 -5.65 2.77
CA TYR A 37 -4.85 -6.97 3.29
C TYR A 37 -6.11 -7.70 3.77
N ALA A 38 -6.96 -7.02 4.54
CA ALA A 38 -8.20 -7.61 5.04
C ALA A 38 -9.15 -8.02 3.90
N LEU A 39 -9.32 -7.17 2.88
CA LEU A 39 -10.13 -7.49 1.71
C LEU A 39 -9.52 -8.63 0.89
N GLY A 40 -8.20 -8.66 0.71
CA GLY A 40 -7.51 -9.74 0.01
C GLY A 40 -7.68 -11.09 0.71
N LEU A 41 -7.50 -11.11 2.04
CA LEU A 41 -7.70 -12.32 2.84
C LEU A 41 -9.14 -12.83 2.75
N GLU A 42 -10.13 -11.92 2.80
CA GLU A 42 -11.53 -12.26 2.66
C GLU A 42 -11.87 -12.79 1.25
N ALA A 43 -11.29 -12.22 0.20
CA ALA A 43 -11.46 -12.71 -1.17
C ALA A 43 -10.96 -14.16 -1.31
N VAL A 44 -9.77 -14.47 -0.77
CA VAL A 44 -9.20 -15.83 -0.78
C VAL A 44 -10.08 -16.78 0.02
N ARG A 45 -10.53 -16.37 1.21
CA ARG A 45 -11.42 -17.18 2.06
C ARG A 45 -12.72 -17.55 1.32
N ARG A 46 -13.35 -16.58 0.65
CA ARG A 46 -14.57 -16.79 -0.15
C ARG A 46 -14.32 -17.69 -1.35
N ALA A 47 -13.20 -17.52 -2.04
CA ALA A 47 -12.82 -18.37 -3.17
C ALA A 47 -12.66 -19.83 -2.76
N VAL A 48 -11.95 -20.09 -1.65
CA VAL A 48 -11.76 -21.45 -1.10
C VAL A 48 -13.08 -22.06 -0.62
N ALA A 49 -14.00 -21.25 -0.11
CA ALA A 49 -15.32 -21.70 0.34
C ALA A 49 -16.31 -22.00 -0.80
N GLY A 50 -15.97 -21.70 -2.06
CA GLY A 50 -16.84 -21.89 -3.21
C GLY A 50 -17.97 -20.85 -3.33
N ASP A 51 -17.80 -19.67 -2.72
CA ASP A 51 -18.76 -18.58 -2.83
C ASP A 51 -18.93 -18.14 -4.31
N PRO A 52 -20.11 -17.60 -4.69
CA PRO A 52 -20.31 -17.04 -6.01
C PRO A 52 -19.27 -15.96 -6.37
N VAL A 53 -18.85 -15.96 -7.63
CA VAL A 53 -17.80 -15.08 -8.17
C VAL A 53 -18.03 -13.59 -7.88
N TRP A 54 -19.29 -13.12 -7.88
CA TRP A 54 -19.60 -11.72 -7.55
C TRP A 54 -19.26 -11.35 -6.09
N ARG A 55 -19.34 -12.28 -5.14
CA ARG A 55 -18.95 -12.05 -3.73
C ARG A 55 -17.44 -11.99 -3.55
N ILE A 56 -16.71 -12.73 -4.36
CA ILE A 56 -15.24 -12.69 -4.38
C ILE A 56 -14.81 -11.36 -5.00
N HIS A 57 -15.40 -10.98 -6.13
CA HIS A 57 -15.08 -9.74 -6.83
C HIS A 57 -15.40 -8.48 -6.03
N GLN A 58 -16.43 -8.49 -5.17
CA GLN A 58 -16.67 -7.37 -4.25
C GLN A 58 -15.42 -7.02 -3.42
N CYS A 59 -14.70 -8.03 -2.91
CA CYS A 59 -13.47 -7.82 -2.15
C CYS A 59 -12.30 -7.39 -3.07
N VAL A 60 -12.14 -8.05 -4.21
CA VAL A 60 -11.06 -7.74 -5.18
C VAL A 60 -11.19 -6.32 -5.73
N PHE A 61 -12.39 -5.90 -6.12
CA PHE A 61 -12.63 -4.55 -6.61
C PHE A 61 -12.55 -3.51 -5.50
N GLY A 62 -12.83 -3.88 -4.25
CA GLY A 62 -12.55 -3.02 -3.10
C GLY A 62 -11.06 -2.69 -2.96
N VAL A 63 -10.16 -3.67 -3.18
CA VAL A 63 -8.71 -3.43 -3.23
C VAL A 63 -8.36 -2.48 -4.37
N LEU A 64 -8.85 -2.76 -5.59
CA LEU A 64 -8.58 -1.92 -6.76
C LEU A 64 -9.06 -0.46 -6.57
N ALA A 65 -10.21 -0.26 -5.92
CA ALA A 65 -10.73 1.06 -5.61
C ALA A 65 -9.82 1.81 -4.63
N MET A 66 -9.25 1.13 -3.63
CA MET A 66 -8.34 1.76 -2.67
C MET A 66 -7.01 2.18 -3.29
N GLU A 67 -6.49 1.45 -4.27
CA GLU A 67 -5.26 1.83 -5.01
C GLU A 67 -5.41 3.15 -5.80
N SER A 68 -6.64 3.63 -5.99
CA SER A 68 -6.91 4.93 -6.62
C SER A 68 -6.79 6.11 -5.65
N GLU A 69 -6.69 5.86 -4.35
CA GLU A 69 -6.52 6.92 -3.34
C GLU A 69 -5.10 7.49 -3.37
N PRO A 70 -4.94 8.82 -3.44
CA PRO A 70 -3.61 9.43 -3.53
C PRO A 70 -2.81 9.23 -2.24
N VAL A 71 -1.63 8.62 -2.38
CA VAL A 71 -0.61 8.50 -1.34
C VAL A 71 0.75 8.90 -1.92
N ASP A 72 1.69 9.31 -1.06
CA ASP A 72 3.07 9.55 -1.48
C ASP A 72 3.61 8.31 -2.24
N PRO A 73 3.93 8.43 -3.54
CA PRO A 73 4.34 7.30 -4.37
C PRO A 73 5.71 6.73 -3.98
N ARG A 74 6.45 7.41 -3.09
CA ARG A 74 7.75 6.97 -2.58
C ARG A 74 7.63 6.08 -1.34
N LEU A 75 6.42 5.88 -0.82
CA LEU A 75 6.11 5.06 0.37
C LEU A 75 5.76 3.62 0.04
#